data_AF-T0C6S3-F1
#
_entry.id   AF-T0C6S3-F1
#
_cell.length_a   1.000
_cell.length_b   1.000
_cell.length_c   1.000
_cell.angle_alpha   90.00
_cell.angle_beta   90.00
_cell.angle_gamma   90.00
#
_symmetry.space_group_name_H-M   'P 1'
#
loop_
_entity.id
_entity.type
_entity.pdbx_description
1 polymer ?
#
loop_
_entity_poly.entity_id
_entity_poly.type
_entity_poly.pdbx_seq_one_letter_code
_entity_poly.pdbx_strand_id
1 'polypeptide(L)'
;MKKIIALAAALLSVSSFALSANDSWDTIRAEVSADYDLSISGTTVFVGRPVSSFDVCLDGDQFVTTREFPIYEIVKVGKTHPEADEDGYASVIVGYEILSYPTTYTSYKQVCNNRDKNCKRVAYTVNQNLTKNVSVKEVVRRNVGSNDRTIKKTLFTKEYVIPACN
;
A
#
# COMPACT_ATOMS: atom_id res chain seq x y z
N MET A 1 35.96 26.55 37.44
CA MET A 1 34.67 26.31 38.11
C MET A 1 33.72 25.65 37.13
N LYS A 2 33.27 24.42 37.42
CA LYS A 2 32.28 23.64 36.65
C LYS A 2 30.90 24.32 36.70
N LYS A 3 30.24 24.56 35.56
CA LYS A 3 28.78 24.80 35.46
C LYS A 3 28.30 24.23 34.11
N ILE A 4 28.00 22.93 34.09
CA ILE A 4 26.65 22.33 34.07
C ILE A 4 25.92 22.64 32.75
N ILE A 5 25.98 21.63 31.87
CA ILE A 5 25.15 21.43 30.69
C ILE A 5 23.71 21.26 31.17
N ALA A 6 22.81 22.14 30.77
CA ALA A 6 21.37 21.91 30.89
C ALA A 6 20.87 21.38 29.54
N LEU A 7 20.93 20.06 29.38
CA LEU A 7 20.24 19.36 28.30
C LEU A 7 18.75 19.36 28.69
N ALA A 8 17.97 20.27 28.12
CA ALA A 8 16.52 20.22 28.21
C ALA A 8 16.04 19.03 27.37
N ALA A 9 16.02 17.84 27.96
CA ALA A 9 15.25 16.73 27.44
C ALA A 9 13.76 17.09 27.63
N ALA A 10 13.19 17.75 26.62
CA ALA A 10 11.75 17.77 26.46
C ALA A 10 11.33 16.32 26.19
N LEU A 11 11.02 15.60 27.26
CA LEU A 11 10.18 14.41 27.20
C LEU A 11 8.86 14.88 26.60
N LEU A 12 8.71 14.76 25.28
CA LEU A 12 7.40 14.68 24.66
C LEU A 12 6.77 13.44 25.28
N SER A 13 5.99 13.67 26.33
CA SER A 13 4.97 12.73 26.76
C SER A 13 4.13 12.44 25.51
N VAL A 14 4.43 11.32 24.86
CA VAL A 14 3.55 10.70 23.87
C VAL A 14 2.29 10.33 24.65
N SER A 15 1.39 11.31 24.74
CA SER A 15 0.01 11.06 25.11
C SER A 15 -0.44 9.99 24.14
N SER A 16 -0.68 8.79 24.66
CA SER A 16 -1.36 7.71 23.97
C SER A 16 -2.79 8.19 23.70
N PHE A 17 -2.95 9.08 22.73
CA PHE A 17 -4.26 9.43 22.20
C PHE A 17 -4.77 8.13 21.58
N ALA A 18 -5.84 7.58 22.15
CA ALA A 18 -6.49 6.42 21.59
C ALA A 18 -7.00 6.81 20.20
N LEU A 19 -6.33 6.33 19.15
CA LEU A 19 -6.75 6.49 17.77
C LEU A 19 -8.23 6.10 17.63
N SER A 20 -8.99 6.96 16.97
CA SER A 20 -10.43 6.88 16.85
C SER A 20 -10.87 6.98 15.39
N ALA A 21 -12.02 6.39 15.07
CA ALA A 21 -12.66 6.55 13.77
C ALA A 21 -13.05 8.02 13.47
N ASN A 22 -13.11 8.87 14.50
CA ASN A 22 -13.41 10.29 14.33
C ASN A 22 -12.19 11.11 13.90
N ASP A 23 -10.97 10.60 14.08
CA ASP A 23 -9.75 11.32 13.73
C ASP A 23 -9.62 11.49 12.21
N SER A 24 -8.94 12.55 11.78
CA SER A 24 -8.69 12.76 10.35
C SER A 24 -7.82 11.64 9.76
N TRP A 25 -7.93 11.38 8.45
CA TRP A 25 -7.07 10.39 7.80
C TRP A 25 -5.60 10.77 7.85
N ASP A 26 -5.27 12.07 7.90
CA ASP A 26 -3.88 12.52 8.07
C ASP A 26 -3.34 12.18 9.45
N THR A 27 -4.12 12.44 10.50
CA THR A 27 -3.79 12.04 11.87
C THR A 27 -3.63 10.53 11.98
N ILE A 28 -4.59 9.75 11.47
CA ILE A 28 -4.55 8.28 11.51
C ILE A 28 -3.30 7.74 10.81
N ARG A 29 -2.99 8.24 9.60
CA ARG A 29 -1.81 7.79 8.85
C ARG A 29 -0.50 8.17 9.52
N ALA A 30 -0.41 9.36 10.11
CA ALA A 30 0.77 9.80 10.83
C ALA A 30 1.07 8.88 12.04
N GLU A 31 0.06 8.61 12.87
CA GLU A 31 0.20 7.73 14.04
C GLU A 31 0.51 6.29 13.62
N VAL A 32 -0.21 5.73 12.64
CA VAL A 32 0.06 4.36 12.15
C VAL A 32 1.45 4.24 11.54
N SER A 33 1.99 5.28 10.92
CA SER A 33 3.35 5.26 10.37
C SER A 33 4.42 5.39 11.45
N ALA A 34 4.10 5.99 12.60
CA ALA A 34 5.00 6.12 13.74
C ALA A 34 5.00 4.88 14.65
N ASP A 35 3.94 4.05 14.62
CA ASP A 35 3.79 2.88 15.48
C ASP A 35 3.83 1.55 14.72
N TYR A 36 4.86 0.75 14.99
CA TYR A 36 5.07 -0.59 14.43
C TYR A 36 4.03 -1.64 14.88
N ASP A 37 3.27 -1.38 15.94
CA ASP A 37 2.15 -2.19 16.41
C ASP A 37 0.85 -1.88 15.63
N LEU A 38 0.81 -0.79 14.87
CA LEU A 38 -0.36 -0.39 14.10
C LEU A 38 -0.22 -0.70 12.62
N SER A 39 -1.36 -0.90 11.95
CA SER A 39 -1.40 -1.06 10.49
C SER A 39 -2.75 -0.70 9.91
N ILE A 40 -2.73 -0.20 8.68
CA ILE A 40 -3.93 0.06 7.89
C ILE A 40 -4.13 -1.06 6.86
N SER A 41 -5.38 -1.44 6.60
CA SER A 41 -5.75 -2.39 5.54
C SER A 41 -7.04 -1.97 4.82
N GLY A 42 -7.29 -2.53 3.64
CA GLY A 42 -8.48 -2.21 2.84
C GLY A 42 -8.34 -1.00 1.93
N THR A 43 -7.13 -0.50 1.73
CA THR A 43 -6.86 0.71 0.91
C THR A 43 -6.59 0.40 -0.56
N THR A 44 -6.48 -0.86 -0.98
CA THR A 44 -5.97 -1.17 -2.32
C THR A 44 -6.89 -0.70 -3.45
N VAL A 45 -6.30 -0.01 -4.43
CA VAL A 45 -6.85 0.31 -5.76
C VAL A 45 -5.88 -0.17 -6.84
N PHE A 46 -6.37 -0.36 -8.07
CA PHE A 46 -5.56 -0.78 -9.20
C PHE A 46 -5.38 0.36 -10.20
N VAL A 47 -4.11 0.73 -10.45
CA VAL A 47 -3.69 1.74 -11.42
C VAL A 47 -2.71 1.16 -12.45
N GLY A 48 -2.99 -0.05 -12.95
CA GLY A 48 -2.00 -0.89 -13.64
C GLY A 48 -1.13 -1.72 -12.68
N ARG A 49 -1.12 -1.32 -11.39
CA ARG A 49 -0.59 -2.09 -10.27
C ARG A 49 -1.38 -1.79 -9.00
N PRO A 50 -1.34 -2.65 -7.96
CA PRO A 50 -1.94 -2.35 -6.67
C PRO A 50 -1.24 -1.16 -6.00
N VAL A 51 -1.99 -0.14 -5.63
CA VAL A 51 -1.51 1.02 -4.86
C VAL A 51 -2.50 1.35 -3.74
N SER A 52 -2.10 2.21 -2.80
CA SER A 52 -2.97 2.70 -1.74
C SER A 52 -3.98 3.71 -2.29
N SER A 53 -5.23 3.65 -1.84
CA SER A 53 -6.28 4.64 -2.16
C SER A 53 -5.92 6.04 -1.69
N PHE A 54 -5.01 6.14 -0.73
CA PHE A 54 -4.45 7.40 -0.25
C PHE A 54 -3.45 8.04 -1.21
N ASP A 55 -2.92 7.27 -2.15
CA ASP A 55 -1.91 7.70 -3.13
C ASP A 55 -2.53 7.92 -4.52
N VAL A 56 -3.86 8.07 -4.58
CA VAL A 56 -4.59 8.33 -5.83
C VAL A 56 -5.65 9.42 -5.65
N CYS A 57 -6.01 10.05 -6.76
CA CYS A 57 -7.16 10.93 -6.91
C CYS A 57 -8.00 10.51 -8.13
N LEU A 58 -9.19 11.07 -8.25
CA LEU A 58 -10.09 10.87 -9.38
C LEU A 58 -9.95 12.00 -10.40
N ASP A 59 -9.57 11.63 -11.63
CA ASP A 59 -9.61 12.50 -12.80
C ASP A 59 -10.63 11.94 -13.80
N GLY A 60 -11.82 12.54 -13.82
CA GLY A 60 -12.98 11.98 -14.50
C GLY A 60 -13.28 10.54 -14.04
N ASP A 61 -13.25 9.59 -14.97
CA ASP A 61 -13.49 8.17 -14.70
C ASP A 61 -12.21 7.36 -14.43
N GLN A 62 -11.08 8.02 -14.16
CA GLN A 62 -9.79 7.39 -13.93
C GLN A 62 -9.26 7.62 -12.52
N PHE A 63 -8.63 6.59 -11.95
CA PHE A 63 -7.73 6.78 -10.83
C PHE A 63 -6.37 7.20 -11.36
N VAL A 64 -5.84 8.29 -10.82
CA VAL A 64 -4.53 8.84 -11.14
C VAL A 64 -3.69 8.89 -9.87
N THR A 65 -2.43 8.46 -9.92
CA THR A 65 -1.56 8.52 -8.75
C THR A 65 -1.17 9.95 -8.39
N THR A 66 -1.14 10.27 -7.10
CA THR A 66 -0.78 11.61 -6.61
C THR A 66 0.73 11.88 -6.58
N ARG A 67 1.53 10.85 -6.87
CA ARG A 67 2.99 10.89 -6.98
C ARG A 67 3.45 9.98 -8.10
N GLU A 68 4.66 10.22 -8.58
CA GLU A 68 5.24 9.38 -9.62
C GLU A 68 5.68 8.02 -9.04
N PHE A 69 5.59 7.00 -9.89
CA PHE A 69 6.05 5.65 -9.61
C PHE A 69 7.21 5.28 -10.55
N PRO A 70 8.23 4.56 -10.06
CA PRO A 70 9.36 4.15 -10.87
C PRO A 70 8.92 3.16 -11.96
N ILE A 71 9.41 3.39 -13.17
CA ILE A 71 9.35 2.47 -14.31
C ILE A 71 10.62 1.62 -14.28
N TYR A 72 10.44 0.31 -14.35
CA TYR A 72 11.54 -0.64 -14.33
C TYR A 72 11.74 -1.28 -15.71
N GLU A 73 13.00 -1.43 -16.10
CA GLU A 73 13.39 -2.27 -17.24
C GLU A 73 14.37 -3.35 -16.82
N ILE A 74 14.29 -4.50 -17.50
CA ILE A 74 15.22 -5.60 -17.32
C ILE A 74 16.39 -5.39 -18.27
N VAL A 75 17.57 -5.13 -17.71
CA VAL A 75 18.80 -4.91 -18.48
C VAL A 75 19.86 -5.93 -18.10
N LYS A 76 20.72 -6.28 -19.05
CA LYS A 76 21.83 -7.19 -18.82
C LYS A 76 23.00 -6.45 -18.17
N VAL A 77 23.26 -6.73 -16.90
CA VAL A 77 24.35 -6.11 -16.11
C VAL A 77 25.54 -7.04 -15.90
N GLY A 78 25.40 -8.33 -16.26
CA GLY A 78 26.41 -9.36 -16.06
C GLY A 78 26.31 -10.03 -14.68
N LYS A 79 26.69 -11.31 -14.62
CA LYS A 79 26.48 -12.18 -13.44
C LYS A 79 27.22 -11.74 -12.17
N THR A 80 28.21 -10.86 -12.30
CA THR A 80 29.00 -10.36 -11.16
C THR A 80 28.41 -9.10 -10.55
N HIS A 81 27.33 -8.53 -11.11
CA HIS A 81 26.70 -7.33 -10.58
C HIS A 81 25.87 -7.66 -9.33
N PRO A 82 25.91 -6.86 -8.24
CA PRO A 82 25.25 -7.19 -6.97
C PRO A 82 23.73 -7.39 -7.06
N GLU A 83 23.08 -6.72 -8.01
CA GLU A 83 21.63 -6.79 -8.24
C GLU A 83 21.24 -7.74 -9.39
N ALA A 84 22.20 -8.47 -9.95
CA ALA A 84 21.93 -9.42 -11.02
C ALA A 84 21.24 -10.69 -10.50
N ASP A 85 20.29 -11.19 -11.29
CA ASP A 85 19.81 -12.56 -11.18
C ASP A 85 20.83 -13.58 -11.70
N GLU A 86 20.46 -14.86 -11.66
CA GLU A 86 21.32 -15.98 -12.09
C GLU A 86 21.75 -15.89 -13.57
N ASP A 87 20.96 -15.21 -14.40
CA ASP A 87 21.20 -15.02 -15.82
C ASP A 87 21.96 -13.71 -16.14
N GLY A 88 22.24 -12.90 -15.13
CA GLY A 88 22.99 -11.65 -15.26
C GLY A 88 22.11 -10.44 -15.63
N TYR A 89 20.81 -10.50 -15.37
CA TYR A 89 19.87 -9.41 -15.58
C TYR A 89 19.51 -8.72 -14.27
N ALA A 90 19.26 -7.42 -14.32
CA ALA A 90 18.78 -6.64 -13.19
C ALA A 90 17.61 -5.74 -13.61
N SER A 91 16.71 -5.49 -12.67
CA SER A 91 15.60 -4.56 -12.83
C SER A 91 16.06 -3.16 -12.43
N VAL A 92 16.31 -2.30 -13.40
CA VAL A 92 16.79 -0.93 -13.17
C VAL A 92 15.68 0.10 -13.36
N ILE A 93 15.73 1.19 -12.60
CA ILE A 93 14.79 2.31 -12.76
C ILE A 93 15.23 3.13 -13.97
N VAL A 94 14.36 3.24 -14.97
CA VAL A 94 14.62 4.01 -16.20
C VAL A 94 13.86 5.33 -16.27
N GLY A 95 12.90 5.53 -15.36
CA GLY A 95 12.10 6.74 -15.31
C GLY A 95 11.06 6.69 -14.20
N TYR A 96 10.25 7.74 -14.14
CA TYR A 96 9.14 7.88 -13.22
C TYR A 96 7.93 8.38 -14.00
N GLU A 97 6.75 7.88 -13.67
CA GLU A 97 5.51 8.33 -14.30
C GLU A 97 4.34 8.41 -13.30
N ILE A 98 3.39 9.28 -13.60
CA ILE A 98 2.07 9.25 -13.00
C ILE A 98 1.28 8.11 -13.65
N LEU A 99 0.85 7.15 -12.84
CA LEU A 99 0.04 6.04 -13.31
C LEU A 99 -1.42 6.45 -13.35
N SER A 100 -2.10 6.06 -14.42
CA SER A 100 -3.54 6.24 -14.57
C SER A 100 -4.22 4.94 -14.99
N TYR A 101 -5.42 4.69 -14.46
CA TYR A 101 -6.23 3.56 -14.88
C TYR A 101 -7.73 3.81 -14.69
N PRO A 102 -8.60 3.31 -15.60
CA PRO A 102 -10.03 3.46 -15.46
C PRO A 102 -10.59 2.84 -14.17
N THR A 103 -11.56 3.53 -13.57
CA THR A 103 -12.35 3.01 -12.44
C THR A 103 -13.22 1.83 -12.89
N THR A 104 -13.58 1.76 -14.17
CA THR A 104 -14.29 0.64 -14.80
C THR A 104 -13.50 0.10 -15.98
N TYR A 105 -13.17 -1.19 -15.97
CA TYR A 105 -12.37 -1.81 -17.04
C TYR A 105 -12.74 -3.26 -17.30
N THR A 106 -12.37 -3.76 -18.48
CA THR A 106 -12.56 -5.17 -18.85
C THR A 106 -11.35 -5.99 -18.44
N SER A 107 -11.59 -7.05 -17.66
CA SER A 107 -10.61 -8.08 -17.33
C SER A 107 -11.02 -9.42 -17.93
N TYR A 108 -10.15 -10.42 -17.83
CA TYR A 108 -10.41 -11.77 -18.36
C TYR A 108 -10.19 -12.80 -17.26
N LYS A 109 -11.16 -13.69 -17.08
CA LYS A 109 -11.00 -14.88 -16.26
C LYS A 109 -10.89 -16.10 -17.14
N GLN A 110 -10.02 -17.02 -16.76
CA GLN A 110 -9.92 -18.32 -17.41
C GLN A 110 -11.00 -19.23 -16.82
N VAL A 111 -11.90 -19.73 -17.67
CA VAL A 111 -12.93 -20.70 -17.29
C VAL A 111 -12.62 -21.99 -18.01
N CYS A 112 -12.35 -23.05 -17.25
CA CYS A 112 -12.01 -24.35 -17.80
C CYS A 112 -13.10 -25.38 -17.51
N ASN A 113 -13.36 -26.22 -18.51
CA ASN A 113 -14.22 -27.39 -18.38
C ASN A 113 -13.40 -28.68 -18.54
N ASN A 114 -13.95 -29.78 -18.04
CA ASN A 114 -13.36 -31.12 -18.17
C ASN A 114 -11.95 -31.25 -17.56
N ARG A 115 -11.80 -30.95 -16.25
CA ARG A 115 -10.52 -31.02 -15.53
C ARG A 115 -9.41 -30.22 -16.21
N ASP A 116 -9.66 -28.94 -16.45
CA ASP A 116 -8.70 -27.98 -17.00
C ASP A 116 -8.23 -28.21 -18.45
N LYS A 117 -8.91 -29.10 -19.20
CA LYS A 117 -8.53 -29.40 -20.59
C LYS A 117 -9.09 -28.41 -21.62
N ASN A 118 -10.24 -27.81 -21.34
CA ASN A 118 -10.93 -26.91 -22.26
C ASN A 118 -11.12 -25.54 -21.61
N CYS A 119 -10.07 -24.73 -21.64
CA CYS A 119 -10.05 -23.39 -21.06
C CYS A 119 -10.37 -22.32 -22.09
N LYS A 120 -11.24 -21.37 -21.71
CA LYS A 120 -11.53 -20.17 -22.50
C LYS A 120 -11.34 -18.93 -21.64
N ARG A 121 -10.82 -17.87 -22.25
CA ARG A 121 -10.76 -16.54 -21.62
C ARG A 121 -12.13 -15.88 -21.80
N VAL A 122 -12.79 -15.58 -20.70
CA VAL A 122 -14.08 -14.90 -20.68
C VAL A 122 -13.88 -13.51 -20.13
N ALA A 123 -14.27 -12.50 -20.90
CA ALA A 123 -14.23 -11.11 -20.49
C ALA A 123 -15.26 -10.85 -19.39
N TYR A 124 -14.93 -9.99 -18.43
CA TYR A 124 -15.84 -9.48 -17.42
C TYR A 124 -15.46 -8.06 -17.04
N THR A 125 -16.46 -7.26 -16.65
CA THR A 125 -16.24 -5.89 -16.20
C THR A 125 -15.86 -5.86 -14.73
N VAL A 126 -14.81 -5.10 -14.41
CA VAL A 126 -14.39 -4.75 -13.06
C VAL A 126 -14.78 -3.31 -12.80
N ASN A 127 -15.53 -3.08 -11.72
CA ASN A 127 -15.80 -1.75 -11.19
C ASN A 127 -15.02 -1.58 -9.90
N GLN A 128 -14.11 -0.62 -9.86
CA GLN A 128 -13.31 -0.31 -8.68
C GLN A 128 -14.08 0.64 -7.77
N ASN A 129 -14.21 0.29 -6.49
CA ASN A 129 -14.91 1.16 -5.52
C ASN A 129 -14.14 2.47 -5.30
N LEU A 130 -14.84 3.59 -5.47
CA LEU A 130 -14.38 4.95 -5.16
C LEU A 130 -14.29 5.22 -3.65
N THR A 131 -15.03 4.41 -2.90
CA THR A 131 -15.12 4.47 -1.45
C THR A 131 -14.54 3.19 -0.86
N LYS A 132 -13.61 3.34 0.09
CA LYS A 132 -12.91 2.23 0.75
C LYS A 132 -13.32 2.13 2.21
N ASN A 133 -13.63 0.91 2.63
CA ASN A 133 -13.74 0.58 4.05
C ASN A 133 -12.35 0.24 4.57
N VAL A 134 -11.72 1.20 5.23
CA VAL A 134 -10.34 1.13 5.66
C VAL A 134 -10.30 0.76 7.15
N SER A 135 -9.61 -0.32 7.49
CA SER A 135 -9.50 -0.80 8.87
C SER A 135 -8.14 -0.48 9.46
N VAL A 136 -8.13 0.12 10.65
CA VAL A 136 -6.95 0.28 11.49
C VAL A 136 -6.88 -0.92 12.44
N LYS A 137 -5.72 -1.55 12.51
CA LYS A 137 -5.49 -2.77 13.27
C LYS A 137 -4.25 -2.64 14.14
N GLU A 138 -4.36 -3.14 15.36
CA GLU A 138 -3.29 -3.22 16.35
C GLU A 138 -2.79 -4.66 16.47
N VAL A 139 -1.49 -4.83 16.58
CA VAL A 139 -0.85 -6.11 16.88
C VAL A 139 -1.09 -6.44 18.35
N VAL A 140 -1.87 -7.48 18.60
CA VAL A 140 -2.16 -7.96 19.97
C VAL A 140 -1.21 -9.06 20.42
N ARG A 141 -0.57 -9.75 19.46
CA ARG A 141 0.38 -10.82 19.76
C ARG A 141 1.30 -11.08 18.57
N ARG A 142 2.60 -11.16 18.84
CA ARG A 142 3.62 -11.68 17.91
C ARG A 142 4.05 -13.05 18.39
N ASN A 143 3.91 -14.08 17.55
CA ASN A 143 4.48 -15.38 17.84
C ASN A 143 5.82 -15.49 17.13
N VAL A 144 6.92 -15.49 17.87
CA VAL A 144 8.26 -15.66 17.31
C VAL A 144 8.57 -17.17 17.26
N GLY A 145 8.71 -17.75 16.07
CA GLY A 145 8.99 -19.18 15.85
C GLY A 145 8.78 -19.62 14.41
N SER A 146 8.89 -20.93 14.13
CA SER A 146 8.81 -21.52 12.77
C SER A 146 7.48 -21.29 12.04
N ASN A 147 6.45 -20.78 12.74
CA ASN A 147 5.16 -20.37 12.21
C ASN A 147 4.87 -18.94 12.68
N ASP A 148 5.71 -17.98 12.28
CA ASP A 148 5.53 -16.57 12.63
C ASP A 148 4.14 -16.11 12.18
N ARG A 149 3.32 -15.77 13.18
CA ARG A 149 1.96 -15.28 12.97
C ARG A 149 1.75 -14.09 13.88
N THR A 150 1.62 -12.93 13.26
CA THR A 150 1.17 -11.71 13.93
C THR A 150 -0.35 -11.73 14.01
N ILE A 151 -0.89 -11.74 15.22
CA ILE A 151 -2.33 -11.62 15.46
C ILE A 151 -2.65 -10.15 15.59
N LYS A 152 -3.61 -9.69 14.77
CA LYS A 152 -4.04 -8.30 14.73
C LYS A 152 -5.52 -8.19 15.13
N LYS A 153 -5.86 -7.21 15.95
CA LYS A 153 -7.23 -6.85 16.31
C LYS A 153 -7.60 -5.57 15.57
N THR A 154 -8.78 -5.54 14.95
CA THR A 154 -9.31 -4.30 14.37
C THR A 154 -9.71 -3.36 15.50
N LEU A 155 -9.15 -2.14 15.51
CA LEU A 155 -9.55 -1.06 16.42
C LEU A 155 -10.86 -0.45 15.94
N PHE A 156 -10.89 -0.05 14.67
CA PHE A 156 -12.08 0.45 13.99
C PHE A 156 -11.94 0.31 12.47
N THR A 157 -13.08 0.46 11.79
CA THR A 157 -13.15 0.61 10.33
C THR A 157 -13.79 1.96 10.05
N LYS A 158 -13.20 2.71 9.12
CA LYS A 158 -13.66 4.03 8.70
C LYS A 158 -13.72 4.08 7.19
N GLU A 159 -14.71 4.80 6.68
CA GLU A 159 -14.86 5.05 5.26
C GLU A 159 -13.85 6.10 4.77
N TYR A 160 -13.24 5.83 3.62
CA TYR A 160 -12.40 6.77 2.88
C TYR A 160 -12.94 6.94 1.47
N VAL A 161 -13.34 8.16 1.14
CA VAL A 161 -13.73 8.53 -0.23
C VAL A 161 -12.51 9.07 -0.94
N ILE A 162 -12.18 8.48 -2.09
CA ILE A 162 -11.06 8.95 -2.92
C ILE A 162 -11.39 10.35 -3.44
N PRO A 163 -10.55 11.37 -3.21
CA PRO A 163 -10.83 12.73 -3.63
C PRO A 163 -10.66 12.91 -5.14
N ALA A 164 -11.27 13.96 -5.69
CA ALA A 164 -10.95 14.42 -7.03
C ALA A 164 -9.52 14.97 -7.09
N CYS A 165 -8.90 14.93 -8.27
CA CYS A 165 -7.61 15.58 -8.50
C CYS A 165 -7.78 17.12 -8.44
N ASN A 166 -6.76 17.81 -7.91
CA ASN A 166 -6.74 19.28 -7.79
C ASN A 166 -6.26 19.95 -9.07
#